data_AF-A0A479ZNJ5-F1
#
_entry.id   AF-A0A479ZNJ5-F1
#
_cell.length_a   1.000
_cell.length_b   1.000
_cell.length_c   1.000
_cell.angle_alpha   90.00
_cell.angle_beta   90.00
_cell.angle_gamma   90.00
#
_symmetry.space_group_name_H-M   'P 1'
#
loop_
_entity.id
_entity.type
_entity.pdbx_description
1 polymer ?
#
loop_
_entity_poly.entity_id
_entity_poly.type
_entity_poly.pdbx_seq_one_letter_code
_entity_poly.pdbx_strand_id
1 'polypeptide(L)'
;MSKLTSSQVQLHNRQKLLLQVQNEVRQYRLQSLHRGVLTYLAQETPPLKMRRIWDVELKVSHHPSVRLTNDTGIIQVFDRLNGRLLILGSTGSGKTTTLIGLAKVLVSRAQTDVEEPIPVLLDLSTWKNPDQLIIDWIVEQLHIKYGISIAVVQNWIQQLQILPLIDGLDKLSLNQQVKYIQQINQMLNGDVSPLHLVICANVISYQKLSERLDLNGAIFLRPLTIQQIQDYLINSRSRELWQNIERDKPLLNLAKTPLYLTMMTLAYEEILIMSWKHLNSFEDQRDYLFNAYIRRQLNQDIHKSEYPQGKAPKSESFRRWLGWLATRLTTDELTEFSVKKIPIHWLDENEQKPRYKLILKLILGLIWGIILILILAGVILRTTPLLILGMGLGLLWAILLEKSGLKQKIEQFVIRWILWKDGNIPWNYQRFLNDATDRLLLQRNGDRYRFINRLLRDHFYNKI
;
A
#
# COMPACT_ATOMS: atom_id res chain seq x y z
N MET A 1 -6.19 -36.80 14.25
CA MET A 1 -6.18 -35.32 14.21
C MET A 1 -7.21 -34.82 15.23
N SER A 2 -6.74 -34.50 16.44
CA SER A 2 -7.58 -34.10 17.58
C SER A 2 -8.22 -32.74 17.34
N LYS A 3 -9.54 -32.64 17.54
CA LYS A 3 -10.30 -31.38 17.55
C LYS A 3 -9.69 -30.46 18.61
N LEU A 4 -9.08 -29.36 18.19
CA LEU A 4 -8.67 -28.28 19.07
C LEU A 4 -9.90 -27.78 19.85
N THR A 5 -9.74 -27.55 21.15
CA THR A 5 -10.80 -26.92 21.98
C THR A 5 -11.09 -25.50 21.49
N SER A 6 -12.31 -24.99 21.68
CA SER A 6 -12.73 -23.67 21.16
C SER A 6 -11.79 -22.52 21.56
N SER A 7 -11.24 -22.56 22.77
CA SER A 7 -10.25 -21.59 23.27
C SER A 7 -8.90 -21.68 22.55
N GLN A 8 -8.43 -22.89 22.23
CA GLN A 8 -7.19 -23.10 21.47
C GLN A 8 -7.31 -22.60 20.02
N VAL A 9 -8.48 -22.79 19.40
CA VAL A 9 -8.75 -22.26 18.05
C VAL A 9 -8.77 -20.73 18.05
N GLN A 10 -9.39 -20.11 19.06
CA GLN A 10 -9.40 -18.65 19.21
C GLN A 10 -7.98 -18.08 19.40
N LEU A 11 -7.19 -18.68 20.30
CA LEU A 11 -5.79 -18.27 20.51
C LEU A 11 -4.95 -18.43 19.24
N HIS A 12 -5.12 -19.52 18.50
CA HIS A 12 -4.41 -19.75 17.24
C HIS A 12 -4.76 -18.68 16.18
N ASN A 13 -6.05 -18.37 16.01
CA ASN A 13 -6.49 -17.33 15.08
C ASN A 13 -5.95 -15.94 15.48
N ARG A 14 -5.97 -15.64 16.78
CA ARG A 14 -5.45 -14.39 17.34
C ARG A 14 -3.95 -14.23 17.03
N GLN A 15 -3.16 -15.27 17.31
CA GLN A 15 -1.73 -15.30 17.01
C GLN A 15 -1.45 -15.18 15.51
N LYS A 16 -2.25 -15.85 14.66
CA LYS A 16 -2.15 -15.75 13.20
C LYS A 16 -2.36 -14.32 12.71
N LEU A 17 -3.44 -13.66 13.15
CA LEU A 17 -3.71 -12.26 12.78
C LEU A 17 -2.57 -11.35 13.25
N LEU A 18 -2.16 -11.50 14.51
CA LEU A 18 -1.14 -10.66 15.10
C LEU A 18 0.23 -10.81 14.40
N LEU A 19 0.62 -12.03 14.01
CA LEU A 19 1.84 -12.27 13.24
C LEU A 19 1.78 -11.64 11.84
N GLN A 20 0.62 -11.68 11.19
CA GLN A 20 0.42 -11.02 9.89
C GLN A 20 0.51 -9.50 10.01
N VAL A 21 -0.13 -8.90 11.02
CA VAL A 21 -0.02 -7.45 11.30
C VAL A 21 1.42 -7.08 11.63
N GLN A 22 2.11 -7.86 12.46
CA GLN A 22 3.52 -7.61 12.81
C GLN A 22 4.39 -7.58 11.55
N ASN A 23 4.21 -8.55 10.65
CA ASN A 23 4.92 -8.60 9.39
C ASN A 23 4.60 -7.40 8.51
N GLU A 24 3.32 -7.03 8.38
CA GLU A 24 2.90 -5.85 7.62
C GLU A 24 3.54 -4.55 8.14
N VAL A 25 3.46 -4.31 9.45
CA VAL A 25 4.08 -3.14 10.11
C VAL A 25 5.59 -3.14 9.89
N ARG A 26 6.24 -4.30 10.02
CA ARG A 26 7.68 -4.45 9.76
C ARG A 26 8.03 -4.10 8.32
N GLN A 27 7.28 -4.62 7.34
CA GLN A 27 7.53 -4.37 5.92
C GLN A 27 7.40 -2.88 5.57
N TYR A 28 6.33 -2.21 6.02
CA TYR A 28 6.16 -0.78 5.76
C TYR A 28 7.25 0.09 6.38
N ARG A 29 7.80 -0.29 7.54
CA ARG A 29 8.92 0.43 8.17
C ARG A 29 10.23 0.22 7.43
N LEU A 30 10.53 -1.03 7.05
CA LEU A 30 11.78 -1.37 6.35
C LEU A 30 11.86 -0.72 4.97
N GLN A 31 10.72 -0.62 4.28
CA GLN A 31 10.61 -0.10 2.93
C GLN A 31 10.18 1.38 2.91
N SER A 32 10.44 2.15 3.96
CA SER A 32 10.11 3.58 4.02
C SER A 32 11.23 4.44 3.43
N LEU A 33 10.87 5.56 2.77
CA LEU A 33 11.87 6.49 2.21
C LEU A 33 12.85 7.00 3.25
N HIS A 34 12.36 7.32 4.44
CA HIS A 34 13.19 7.79 5.55
C HIS A 34 14.19 6.72 5.99
N ARG A 35 13.80 5.43 6.01
CA ARG A 35 14.74 4.32 6.22
C ARG A 35 15.77 4.24 5.11
N GLY A 36 15.40 4.52 3.87
CA GLY A 36 16.31 4.65 2.74
C GLY A 36 17.44 5.65 3.01
N VAL A 37 17.11 6.85 3.50
CA VAL A 37 18.11 7.88 3.86
C VAL A 37 19.09 7.36 4.92
N LEU A 38 18.58 6.76 6.00
CA LEU A 38 19.43 6.23 7.07
C LEU A 38 20.34 5.08 6.59
N THR A 39 19.86 4.27 5.66
CA THR A 39 20.59 3.08 5.17
C THR A 39 21.66 3.49 4.16
N TYR A 40 21.30 4.30 3.17
CA TYR A 40 22.17 4.61 2.03
C TYR A 40 23.09 5.81 2.27
N LEU A 41 22.66 6.79 3.07
CA LEU A 41 23.39 8.04 3.25
C LEU A 41 24.04 8.14 4.64
N ALA A 42 23.27 7.89 5.71
CA ALA A 42 23.81 7.98 7.06
C ALA A 42 24.72 6.81 7.44
N GLN A 43 24.65 5.69 6.70
CA GLN A 43 25.38 4.44 6.95
C GLN A 43 25.18 3.89 8.37
N GLU A 44 24.00 4.13 8.98
CA GLU A 44 23.69 3.62 10.32
C GLU A 44 23.36 2.11 10.27
N THR A 45 24.21 1.32 10.94
CA THR A 45 24.02 -0.12 11.16
C THR A 45 24.20 -0.48 12.64
N PRO A 46 23.17 -0.97 13.35
CA PRO A 46 21.74 -0.98 13.03
C PRO A 46 21.07 0.39 13.30
N PRO A 47 19.98 0.77 12.59
CA PRO A 47 19.27 2.03 12.86
C PRO A 47 18.56 1.99 14.22
N LEU A 48 19.22 2.47 15.27
CA LEU A 48 18.65 2.58 16.60
C LEU A 48 17.80 3.85 16.71
N LYS A 49 16.53 3.64 17.07
CA LYS A 49 15.47 4.64 17.30
C LYS A 49 15.23 5.60 16.12
N MET A 50 14.27 5.27 15.26
CA MET A 50 13.62 6.26 14.38
C MET A 50 13.12 7.43 15.25
N ARG A 51 13.91 8.48 15.37
CA ARG A 51 13.46 9.71 16.02
C ARG A 51 12.51 10.41 15.08
N ARG A 52 11.44 10.94 15.65
CA ARG A 52 10.47 11.72 14.91
C ARG A 52 11.14 13.01 14.42
N ILE A 53 10.91 13.37 13.16
CA ILE A 53 11.50 14.58 12.56
C ILE A 53 10.56 15.78 12.66
N TRP A 54 9.25 15.55 12.78
CA TRP A 54 8.20 16.58 12.78
C TRP A 54 7.60 16.83 14.15
N ASP A 55 7.31 18.10 14.45
CA ASP A 55 6.59 18.50 15.66
C ASP A 55 5.15 17.96 15.69
N VAL A 56 4.65 17.76 16.91
CA VAL A 56 3.23 17.51 17.15
C VAL A 56 2.63 18.56 18.02
N GLU A 57 1.47 18.99 17.58
CA GLU A 57 0.55 19.70 18.41
C GLU A 57 -0.61 18.79 18.82
N LEU A 58 -0.79 18.63 20.12
CA LEU A 58 -1.91 17.91 20.70
C LEU A 58 -3.06 18.89 20.91
N LYS A 59 -4.23 18.57 20.34
CA LYS A 59 -5.49 19.24 20.64
C LYS A 59 -6.41 18.24 21.33
N VAL A 60 -6.67 18.46 22.60
CA VAL A 60 -7.69 17.73 23.37
C VAL A 60 -8.95 18.58 23.34
N SER A 61 -10.11 18.03 22.96
CA SER A 61 -11.38 18.72 22.64
C SER A 61 -11.46 20.20 23.03
N HIS A 62 -11.57 20.50 24.33
CA HIS A 62 -11.82 21.84 24.88
C HIS A 62 -10.59 22.54 25.47
N HIS A 63 -9.39 21.97 25.33
CA HIS A 63 -8.15 22.56 25.84
C HIS A 63 -7.35 23.26 24.73
N PRO A 64 -6.57 24.29 25.08
CA PRO A 64 -5.65 24.92 24.15
C PRO A 64 -4.66 23.87 23.63
N SER A 65 -4.23 24.06 22.39
CA SER A 65 -3.33 23.13 21.76
C SER A 65 -1.92 23.19 22.40
N VAL A 66 -1.37 22.03 22.74
CA VAL A 66 -0.07 21.90 23.42
C VAL A 66 0.94 21.29 22.46
N ARG A 67 2.10 21.93 22.30
CA ARG A 67 3.22 21.33 21.57
C ARG A 67 3.84 20.23 22.41
N LEU A 68 3.95 19.04 21.84
CA LEU A 68 4.63 17.93 22.47
C LEU A 68 6.14 18.07 22.27
N THR A 69 6.92 17.72 23.29
CA THR A 69 8.38 17.66 23.17
C THR A 69 8.77 16.53 22.21
N ASN A 70 9.95 16.65 21.59
CA ASN A 70 10.47 15.65 20.65
C ASN A 70 10.66 14.26 21.27
N ASP A 71 10.75 14.18 22.60
CA ASP A 71 10.89 12.94 23.37
C ASP A 71 9.54 12.29 23.72
N THR A 72 8.44 13.03 23.63
CA THR A 72 7.09 12.50 23.89
C THR A 72 6.67 11.61 22.72
N GLY A 73 6.74 10.30 22.93
CA GLY A 73 6.33 9.30 21.95
C GLY A 73 4.83 9.34 21.69
N ILE A 74 4.40 9.05 20.46
CA ILE A 74 2.98 9.00 20.08
C ILE A 74 2.16 8.06 20.97
N ILE A 75 2.79 7.00 21.48
CA ILE A 75 2.13 6.05 22.38
C ILE A 75 1.67 6.68 23.70
N GLN A 76 2.47 7.58 24.27
CA GLN A 76 2.10 8.26 25.53
C GLN A 76 0.86 9.15 25.34
N VAL A 77 0.74 9.75 24.15
CA VAL A 77 -0.43 10.55 23.77
C VAL A 77 -1.65 9.67 23.57
N PHE A 78 -1.48 8.55 22.87
CA PHE A 78 -2.53 7.56 22.65
C PHE A 78 -3.10 7.06 23.97
N ASP A 79 -2.23 6.71 24.93
CA ASP A 79 -2.62 6.25 26.26
C ASP A 79 -3.36 7.35 27.05
N ARG A 80 -2.83 8.58 27.02
CA ARG A 80 -3.46 9.73 27.70
C ARG A 80 -4.86 10.07 27.17
N LEU A 81 -5.14 9.73 25.91
CA LEU A 81 -6.43 9.95 25.28
C LEU A 81 -7.34 8.73 25.33
N ASN A 82 -7.03 7.71 26.14
CA ASN A 82 -7.78 6.46 26.21
C ASN A 82 -8.00 5.81 24.83
N GLY A 83 -7.01 5.94 23.95
CA GLY A 83 -6.92 5.22 22.68
C GLY A 83 -7.88 5.60 21.56
N ARG A 84 -8.69 6.66 21.67
CA ARG A 84 -9.45 7.22 20.53
C ARG A 84 -8.79 8.49 20.01
N LEU A 85 -8.07 8.38 18.90
CA LEU A 85 -7.14 9.41 18.43
C LEU A 85 -7.35 9.77 16.95
N LEU A 86 -7.42 11.08 16.67
CA LEU A 86 -7.37 11.61 15.31
C LEU A 86 -5.94 12.08 14.96
N ILE A 87 -5.43 11.67 13.80
CA ILE A 87 -4.13 12.12 13.27
C ILE A 87 -4.36 13.05 12.08
N LEU A 88 -4.13 14.34 12.28
CA LEU A 88 -4.27 15.39 11.27
C LEU A 88 -2.91 15.79 10.70
N GLY A 89 -2.88 16.07 9.40
CA GLY A 89 -1.68 16.60 8.75
C GLY A 89 -1.88 16.76 7.25
N SER A 90 -1.06 17.58 6.60
CA SER A 90 -1.08 17.74 5.14
C SER A 90 -0.64 16.44 4.42
N THR A 91 -0.82 16.37 3.11
CA THR A 91 -0.27 15.27 2.30
C THR A 91 1.26 15.27 2.41
N GLY A 92 1.87 14.12 2.67
CA GLY A 92 3.33 14.02 2.85
C GLY A 92 3.87 14.46 4.22
N SER A 93 3.00 14.85 5.17
CA SER A 93 3.40 15.22 6.55
C SER A 93 3.85 14.06 7.44
N GLY A 94 3.70 12.81 6.99
CA GLY A 94 4.09 11.63 7.77
C GLY A 94 2.96 11.00 8.61
N LYS A 95 1.68 11.22 8.25
CA LYS A 95 0.52 10.57 8.90
C LYS A 95 0.65 9.04 8.94
N THR A 96 0.79 8.41 7.78
CA THR A 96 0.99 6.96 7.66
C THR A 96 2.22 6.50 8.42
N THR A 97 3.34 7.24 8.36
CA THR A 97 4.56 6.91 9.12
C THR A 97 4.32 6.95 10.63
N THR A 98 3.57 7.94 11.12
CA THR A 98 3.18 8.06 12.53
C THR A 98 2.26 6.91 12.94
N LEU A 99 1.26 6.58 12.12
CA LEU A 99 0.32 5.47 12.34
C LEU A 99 1.05 4.12 12.42
N ILE A 100 1.97 3.85 11.48
CA ILE A 100 2.79 2.63 11.48
C ILE A 100 3.75 2.59 12.67
N GLY A 101 4.30 3.74 13.08
CA GLY A 101 5.11 3.85 14.29
C GLY A 101 4.32 3.48 15.56
N LEU A 102 3.08 3.98 15.67
CA LEU A 102 2.16 3.63 16.74
C LEU A 102 1.80 2.13 16.70
N ALA A 103 1.43 1.62 15.52
CA ALA A 103 1.09 0.21 15.31
C ALA A 103 2.20 -0.73 15.78
N LYS A 104 3.48 -0.38 15.54
CA LYS A 104 4.62 -1.19 16.00
C LYS A 104 4.63 -1.37 17.52
N VAL A 105 4.31 -0.33 18.28
CA VAL A 105 4.27 -0.39 19.75
C VAL A 105 3.04 -1.17 20.22
N LEU A 106 1.88 -0.90 19.61
CA LEU A 106 0.62 -1.60 19.92
C LEU A 106 0.69 -3.11 19.63
N VAL A 107 1.34 -3.52 18.54
CA VAL A 107 1.57 -4.94 18.24
C VAL A 107 2.41 -5.59 19.35
N SER A 108 3.42 -4.88 19.85
CA SER A 108 4.27 -5.39 20.95
C SER A 108 3.47 -5.55 22.25
N ARG A 109 2.50 -4.67 22.52
CA ARG A 109 1.59 -4.80 23.67
C ARG A 109 0.70 -6.02 23.52
N ALA A 110 -0.01 -6.14 22.40
CA ALA A 110 -0.90 -7.26 22.09
C ALA A 110 -0.20 -8.62 21.95
N GLN A 111 1.14 -8.64 21.87
CA GLN A 111 1.98 -9.85 21.97
C GLN A 111 2.26 -10.28 23.41
N THR A 112 2.37 -9.30 24.29
CA THR A 112 2.74 -9.51 25.70
C THR A 112 1.49 -9.74 26.56
N ASP A 113 0.40 -9.07 26.20
CA ASP A 113 -0.88 -9.15 26.88
C ASP A 113 -1.98 -9.58 25.90
N VAL A 114 -2.78 -10.57 26.29
CA VAL A 114 -3.86 -11.13 25.48
C VAL A 114 -5.10 -10.22 25.49
N GLU A 115 -5.29 -9.46 26.58
CA GLU A 115 -6.41 -8.52 26.75
C GLU A 115 -6.24 -7.25 25.92
N GLU A 116 -4.98 -6.89 25.58
CA GLU A 116 -4.70 -5.77 24.70
C GLU A 116 -5.21 -6.03 23.27
N PRO A 117 -6.01 -5.13 22.68
CA PRO A 117 -6.61 -5.36 21.38
C PRO A 117 -5.57 -5.39 20.24
N ILE A 118 -5.84 -6.18 19.21
CA ILE A 118 -4.96 -6.31 18.05
C ILE A 118 -5.10 -5.06 17.15
N PRO A 119 -4.02 -4.30 16.92
CA PRO A 119 -4.06 -3.18 15.97
C PRO A 119 -4.16 -3.70 14.54
N VAL A 120 -5.19 -3.30 13.79
CA VAL A 120 -5.38 -3.69 12.38
C VAL A 120 -5.32 -2.47 11.48
N LEU A 121 -4.45 -2.52 10.46
CA LEU A 121 -4.26 -1.42 9.52
C LEU A 121 -5.30 -1.51 8.42
N LEU A 122 -6.12 -0.47 8.26
CA LEU A 122 -7.19 -0.43 7.27
C LEU A 122 -7.04 0.79 6.36
N ASP A 123 -7.20 0.58 5.05
CA ASP A 123 -7.20 1.65 4.06
C ASP A 123 -8.63 2.01 3.71
N LEU A 124 -9.04 3.22 4.07
CA LEU A 124 -10.42 3.68 3.92
C LEU A 124 -10.85 3.80 2.45
N SER A 125 -9.93 3.86 1.49
CA SER A 125 -10.30 3.86 0.06
C SER A 125 -10.96 2.55 -0.40
N THR A 126 -10.91 1.49 0.42
CA THR A 126 -11.60 0.23 0.13
C THR A 126 -13.08 0.27 0.49
N TRP A 127 -13.54 1.26 1.27
CA TRP A 127 -14.95 1.47 1.57
C TRP A 127 -15.64 2.17 0.40
N LYS A 128 -16.10 1.35 -0.57
CA LYS A 128 -16.66 1.81 -1.84
C LYS A 128 -18.15 2.14 -1.76
N ASN A 129 -18.89 1.43 -0.92
CA ASN A 129 -20.33 1.61 -0.77
C ASN A 129 -20.63 2.45 0.48
N PRO A 130 -21.11 3.70 0.35
CA PRO A 130 -21.36 4.57 1.49
C PRO A 130 -22.51 4.13 2.39
N ASP A 131 -23.36 3.23 1.91
CA ASP A 131 -24.50 2.70 2.64
C ASP A 131 -24.16 1.38 3.36
N GLN A 132 -22.96 0.83 3.15
CA GLN A 132 -22.42 -0.28 3.93
C GLN A 132 -22.00 0.22 5.32
N LEU A 133 -22.41 -0.49 6.37
CA LEU A 133 -22.00 -0.19 7.74
C LEU A 133 -20.48 -0.33 7.92
N ILE A 134 -19.86 0.58 8.67
CA ILE A 134 -18.41 0.54 8.93
C ILE A 134 -17.97 -0.76 9.62
N ILE A 135 -18.78 -1.31 10.53
CA ILE A 135 -18.46 -2.57 11.20
C ILE A 135 -18.39 -3.72 10.18
N ASP A 136 -19.36 -3.81 9.28
CA ASP A 136 -19.38 -4.84 8.24
C ASP A 136 -18.21 -4.69 7.28
N TRP A 137 -17.85 -3.45 6.94
CA TRP A 137 -16.65 -3.16 6.16
C TRP A 137 -15.38 -3.61 6.89
N ILE A 138 -15.22 -3.34 8.19
CA ILE A 138 -14.07 -3.82 8.99
C ILE A 138 -14.01 -5.36 8.95
N VAL A 139 -15.14 -6.04 9.17
CA VAL A 139 -15.22 -7.51 9.11
C VAL A 139 -14.77 -8.03 7.75
N GLU A 140 -15.30 -7.46 6.67
CA GLU A 140 -14.94 -7.81 5.30
C GLU A 140 -13.45 -7.58 5.03
N GLN A 141 -12.90 -6.44 5.45
CA GLN A 141 -11.48 -6.14 5.27
C GLN A 141 -10.59 -7.12 6.03
N LEU A 142 -10.94 -7.51 7.26
CA LEU A 142 -10.15 -8.50 7.99
C LEU A 142 -10.20 -9.88 7.31
N HIS A 143 -11.34 -10.23 6.72
CA HIS A 143 -11.48 -11.45 5.94
C HIS A 143 -10.61 -11.42 4.68
N ILE A 144 -10.75 -10.38 3.85
CA ILE A 144 -10.03 -10.25 2.58
C ILE A 144 -8.51 -10.12 2.82
N LYS A 145 -8.11 -9.29 3.78
CA LYS A 145 -6.72 -8.90 3.98
C LYS A 145 -5.91 -9.93 4.75
N TYR A 146 -6.51 -10.56 5.76
CA TYR A 146 -5.81 -11.44 6.71
C TYR A 146 -6.27 -12.91 6.62
N GLY A 147 -7.35 -13.19 5.87
CA GLY A 147 -7.86 -14.56 5.70
C GLY A 147 -8.41 -15.15 6.99
N ILE A 148 -8.99 -14.32 7.84
CA ILE A 148 -9.72 -14.73 9.05
C ILE A 148 -11.20 -14.92 8.68
N SER A 149 -11.87 -15.94 9.24
CA SER A 149 -13.28 -16.16 8.93
C SER A 149 -14.16 -15.03 9.49
N ILE A 150 -15.21 -14.68 8.75
CA ILE A 150 -16.16 -13.61 9.09
C ILE A 150 -16.71 -13.80 10.53
N ALA A 151 -17.14 -15.03 10.87
CA ALA A 151 -17.68 -15.34 12.20
C ALA A 151 -16.68 -15.09 13.34
N VAL A 152 -15.39 -15.37 13.13
CA VAL A 152 -14.35 -15.13 14.15
C VAL A 152 -14.14 -13.63 14.33
N VAL A 153 -14.13 -12.87 13.24
CA VAL A 153 -13.95 -11.41 13.32
C VAL A 153 -15.15 -10.74 14.00
N GLN A 154 -16.37 -11.15 13.67
CA GLN A 154 -17.58 -10.63 14.34
C GLN A 154 -17.53 -10.84 15.86
N ASN A 155 -17.11 -12.03 16.29
CA ASN A 155 -16.92 -12.32 17.72
C ASN A 155 -15.84 -11.42 18.35
N TRP A 156 -14.71 -11.20 17.65
CA TRP A 156 -13.65 -10.31 18.17
C TRP A 156 -14.07 -8.86 18.28
N ILE A 157 -14.93 -8.37 17.39
CA ILE A 157 -15.48 -7.01 17.49
C ILE A 157 -16.38 -6.91 18.72
N GLN A 158 -17.25 -7.89 18.96
CA GLN A 158 -18.11 -7.92 20.16
C GLN A 158 -17.29 -8.02 21.45
N GLN A 159 -16.16 -8.72 21.42
CA GLN A 159 -15.23 -8.85 22.55
C GLN A 159 -14.24 -7.68 22.66
N LEU A 160 -14.38 -6.64 21.84
CA LEU A 160 -13.50 -5.46 21.84
C LEU A 160 -12.00 -5.76 21.60
N GLN A 161 -11.69 -6.89 20.95
CA GLN A 161 -10.31 -7.36 20.74
C GLN A 161 -9.64 -6.75 19.50
N ILE A 162 -10.33 -5.88 18.75
CA ILE A 162 -9.81 -5.24 17.55
C ILE A 162 -9.63 -3.74 17.80
N LEU A 163 -8.46 -3.23 17.42
CA LEU A 163 -8.13 -1.81 17.41
C LEU A 163 -7.95 -1.36 15.95
N PRO A 164 -8.97 -0.72 15.35
CA PRO A 164 -8.86 -0.23 13.98
C PRO A 164 -7.89 0.96 13.87
N LEU A 165 -6.92 0.85 12.97
CA LEU A 165 -6.00 1.92 12.56
C LEU A 165 -6.32 2.30 11.11
N ILE A 166 -7.15 3.31 10.93
CA ILE A 166 -7.74 3.68 9.64
C ILE A 166 -6.99 4.85 9.04
N ASP A 167 -6.46 4.68 7.82
CA ASP A 167 -5.77 5.73 7.07
C ASP A 167 -6.57 6.17 5.83
N GLY A 168 -6.52 7.46 5.52
CA GLY A 168 -6.97 8.00 4.24
C GLY A 168 -8.42 8.51 4.19
N LEU A 169 -8.92 9.19 5.22
CA LEU A 169 -10.24 9.87 5.16
C LEU A 169 -10.36 10.84 3.96
N ASP A 170 -9.27 11.52 3.62
CA ASP A 170 -9.20 12.44 2.49
C ASP A 170 -9.24 11.77 1.11
N LYS A 171 -9.26 10.43 1.06
CA LYS A 171 -9.42 9.67 -0.19
C LYS A 171 -10.89 9.56 -0.62
N LEU A 172 -11.83 9.77 0.28
CA LEU A 172 -13.27 9.76 0.00
C LEU A 172 -13.73 11.12 -0.53
N SER A 173 -14.82 11.15 -1.29
CA SER A 173 -15.50 12.41 -1.63
C SER A 173 -16.06 13.09 -0.38
N LEU A 174 -16.29 14.41 -0.42
CA LEU A 174 -16.79 15.16 0.75
C LEU A 174 -18.10 14.57 1.32
N ASN A 175 -19.04 14.18 0.45
CA ASN A 175 -20.30 13.57 0.87
C ASN A 175 -20.09 12.22 1.58
N GLN A 176 -19.16 11.41 1.07
CA GLN A 176 -18.77 10.14 1.69
C GLN A 176 -18.04 10.36 3.02
N GLN A 177 -17.20 11.40 3.13
CA GLN A 177 -16.53 11.76 4.39
C GLN A 177 -17.55 12.11 5.48
N VAL A 178 -18.58 12.89 5.15
CA VAL A 178 -19.65 13.23 6.11
C VAL A 178 -20.40 11.99 6.58
N LYS A 179 -20.86 11.13 5.64
CA LYS A 179 -21.50 9.85 5.97
C LYS A 179 -20.61 8.96 6.84
N TYR A 180 -19.33 8.87 6.50
CA TYR A 180 -18.34 8.11 7.26
C TYR A 180 -18.23 8.61 8.71
N ILE A 181 -18.11 9.93 8.91
CA ILE A 181 -18.04 10.52 10.25
C ILE A 181 -19.31 10.22 11.05
N GLN A 182 -20.49 10.37 10.44
CA GLN A 182 -21.76 10.06 11.09
C GLN A 182 -21.83 8.59 11.54
N GLN A 183 -21.44 7.65 10.67
CA GLN A 183 -21.41 6.23 11.04
C GLN A 183 -20.37 5.90 12.12
N ILE A 184 -19.20 6.54 12.09
CA ILE A 184 -18.19 6.37 13.16
C ILE A 184 -18.74 6.89 14.49
N ASN A 185 -19.34 8.07 14.52
CA ASN A 185 -19.89 8.63 15.76
C ASN A 185 -21.04 7.76 16.28
N GLN A 186 -21.92 7.26 15.40
CA GLN A 186 -22.96 6.30 15.77
C GLN A 186 -22.37 5.02 16.36
N MET A 187 -21.32 4.46 15.74
CA MET A 187 -20.62 3.27 16.25
C MET A 187 -19.97 3.55 17.62
N LEU A 188 -19.36 4.73 17.81
CA LEU A 188 -18.70 5.10 19.06
C LEU A 188 -19.69 5.33 20.21
N ASN A 189 -20.92 5.74 19.91
CA ASN A 189 -21.99 5.99 20.87
C ASN A 189 -22.98 4.81 21.02
N GLY A 190 -22.80 3.72 20.27
CA GLY A 190 -23.65 2.53 20.32
C GLY A 190 -23.17 1.47 21.32
N ASP A 191 -23.91 0.35 21.38
CA ASP A 191 -23.67 -0.74 22.34
C ASP A 191 -22.32 -1.45 22.11
N VAL A 192 -21.90 -1.60 20.85
CA VAL A 192 -20.63 -2.23 20.46
C VAL A 192 -19.65 -1.16 20.01
N SER A 193 -19.12 -0.43 20.99
CA SER A 193 -18.18 0.66 20.78
C SER A 193 -16.73 0.16 20.91
N PRO A 194 -15.87 0.31 19.89
CA PRO A 194 -14.48 -0.14 20.00
C PRO A 194 -13.77 0.56 21.16
N LEU A 195 -12.98 -0.21 21.90
CA LEU A 195 -12.19 0.31 23.02
C LEU A 195 -11.25 1.42 22.54
N HIS A 196 -10.55 1.16 21.44
CA HIS A 196 -9.55 2.05 20.86
C HIS A 196 -9.78 2.21 19.34
N LEU A 197 -9.53 3.41 18.81
CA LEU A 197 -9.71 3.74 17.40
C LEU A 197 -8.74 4.85 16.99
N VAL A 198 -8.01 4.66 15.90
CA VAL A 198 -7.15 5.72 15.33
C VAL A 198 -7.55 5.99 13.90
N ILE A 199 -7.79 7.27 13.58
CA ILE A 199 -8.16 7.71 12.23
C ILE A 199 -7.14 8.75 11.74
N CYS A 200 -6.67 8.65 10.50
CA CYS A 200 -5.84 9.66 9.86
C CYS A 200 -6.63 10.47 8.82
N ALA A 201 -6.45 11.79 8.83
CA ALA A 201 -7.13 12.69 7.89
C ALA A 201 -6.24 13.85 7.41
N ASN A 202 -6.49 14.33 6.19
CA ASN A 202 -5.90 15.57 5.74
C ASN A 202 -6.52 16.77 6.49
N VAL A 203 -5.67 17.62 7.07
CA VAL A 203 -6.13 18.76 7.89
C VAL A 203 -7.05 19.71 7.13
N ILE A 204 -6.74 20.01 5.86
CA ILE A 204 -7.51 20.96 5.04
C ILE A 204 -8.86 20.35 4.67
N SER A 205 -8.88 19.07 4.28
CA SER A 205 -10.13 18.36 3.97
C SER A 205 -11.03 18.30 5.20
N TYR A 206 -10.45 17.94 6.35
CA TYR A 206 -11.19 17.77 7.60
C TYR A 206 -11.78 19.08 8.12
N GLN A 207 -11.06 20.20 8.01
CA GLN A 207 -11.55 21.52 8.41
C GLN A 207 -12.80 21.96 7.63
N LYS A 208 -12.93 21.54 6.36
CA LYS A 208 -14.07 21.88 5.50
C LYS A 208 -15.37 21.15 5.87
N LEU A 209 -15.28 20.05 6.62
CA LEU A 209 -16.46 19.27 7.00
C LEU A 209 -17.27 20.05 8.04
N SER A 210 -18.59 19.89 8.03
CA SER A 210 -19.47 20.40 9.09
C SER A 210 -19.41 19.51 10.33
N GLU A 211 -19.40 18.19 10.12
CA GLU A 211 -19.35 17.18 11.18
C GLU A 211 -17.92 16.98 11.71
N ARG A 212 -17.82 16.57 12.98
CA ARG A 212 -16.56 16.24 13.65
C ARG A 212 -16.64 14.83 14.21
N LEU A 213 -15.48 14.19 14.33
CA LEU A 213 -15.37 12.85 14.88
C LEU A 213 -15.39 12.92 16.40
N ASP A 214 -16.20 12.09 17.04
CA ASP A 214 -16.37 12.02 18.49
C ASP A 214 -15.23 11.21 19.14
N LEU A 215 -14.00 11.66 18.92
CA LEU A 215 -12.77 11.06 19.46
C LEU A 215 -12.27 11.85 20.69
N ASN A 216 -11.44 11.21 21.52
CA ASN A 216 -10.93 11.83 22.75
C ASN A 216 -9.93 12.97 22.50
N GLY A 217 -9.28 12.99 21.34
CA GLY A 217 -8.39 14.07 20.95
C GLY A 217 -7.78 13.91 19.56
N ALA A 218 -7.06 14.93 19.15
CA ALA A 218 -6.37 14.98 17.86
C ALA A 218 -4.90 15.37 18.03
N ILE A 219 -4.04 14.79 17.22
CA ILE A 219 -2.68 15.28 16.99
C ILE A 219 -2.59 15.93 15.61
N PHE A 220 -1.92 17.07 15.54
CA PHE A 220 -1.62 17.76 14.31
C PHE A 220 -0.13 17.67 13.99
N LEU A 221 0.18 17.10 12.83
CA LEU A 221 1.53 17.01 12.28
C LEU A 221 1.86 18.32 11.59
N ARG A 222 2.71 19.12 12.24
CA ARG A 222 3.09 20.44 11.72
C ARG A 222 4.13 20.33 10.60
N PRO A 223 4.15 21.30 9.65
CA PRO A 223 5.27 21.43 8.72
C PRO A 223 6.59 21.59 9.49
N LEU A 224 7.67 21.09 8.90
CA LEU A 224 8.99 21.16 9.52
C LEU A 224 9.46 22.61 9.68
N THR A 225 10.09 22.89 10.81
CA THR A 225 10.80 24.14 11.03
C THR A 225 12.13 24.15 10.27
N ILE A 226 12.68 25.35 10.04
CA ILE A 226 13.98 25.49 9.36
C ILE A 226 15.08 24.76 10.13
N GLN A 227 15.08 24.84 11.47
CA GLN A 227 16.03 24.12 12.31
C GLN A 227 15.91 22.60 12.12
N GLN A 228 14.70 22.05 12.10
CA GLN A 228 14.48 20.61 11.86
C GLN A 228 14.96 20.18 10.48
N ILE A 229 14.78 21.01 9.45
CA ILE A 229 15.29 20.74 8.10
C ILE A 229 16.82 20.71 8.12
N GLN A 230 17.46 21.70 8.73
CA GLN A 230 18.91 21.76 8.85
C GLN A 230 19.47 20.55 9.61
N ASP A 231 18.93 20.26 10.80
CA ASP A 231 19.35 19.13 11.62
C ASP A 231 19.21 17.81 10.87
N TYR A 232 18.09 17.62 10.17
CA TYR A 232 17.84 16.43 9.35
C TYR A 232 18.90 16.27 8.25
N LEU A 233 19.18 17.33 7.48
CA LEU A 233 20.14 17.29 6.38
C LEU A 233 21.58 17.11 6.87
N ILE A 234 21.95 17.71 8.01
CA ILE A 234 23.27 17.51 8.60
C ILE A 234 23.43 16.06 9.05
N ASN A 235 22.43 15.51 9.76
CA ASN A 235 22.45 14.13 10.24
C ASN A 235 22.41 13.10 9.10
N SER A 236 21.79 13.44 7.95
CA SER A 236 21.79 12.61 6.75
C SER A 236 23.04 12.74 5.89
N ARG A 237 24.08 13.46 6.36
CA ARG A 237 25.32 13.77 5.61
C ARG A 237 25.08 14.55 4.31
N SER A 238 24.03 15.38 4.27
CA SER A 238 23.62 16.17 3.11
C SER A 238 23.85 17.66 3.32
N ARG A 239 25.04 18.02 3.80
CA ARG A 239 25.41 19.42 4.13
C ARG A 239 25.37 20.35 2.92
N GLU A 240 25.79 19.88 1.76
CA GLU A 240 25.78 20.68 0.53
C GLU A 240 24.36 21.04 0.08
N LEU A 241 23.41 20.09 0.22
CA LEU A 241 22.00 20.36 -0.05
C LEU A 241 21.48 21.48 0.86
N TRP A 242 21.83 21.45 2.15
CA TRP A 242 21.47 22.53 3.08
C TRP A 242 22.02 23.88 2.62
N GLN A 243 23.33 23.97 2.34
CA GLN A 243 23.98 25.21 1.87
C GLN A 243 23.32 25.77 0.60
N ASN A 244 22.87 24.88 -0.29
CA ASN A 244 22.22 25.27 -1.52
C ASN A 244 20.79 25.81 -1.34
N ILE A 245 20.04 25.32 -0.34
CA ILE A 245 18.63 25.70 -0.15
C ILE A 245 18.41 26.70 1.00
N GLU A 246 19.35 26.89 1.92
CA GLU A 246 19.15 27.70 3.15
C GLU A 246 18.70 29.16 2.88
N ARG A 247 19.06 29.71 1.71
CA ARG A 247 18.69 31.08 1.30
C ARG A 247 17.53 31.12 0.30
N ASP A 248 17.08 29.97 -0.17
CA ASP A 248 16.06 29.83 -1.19
C ASP A 248 14.69 29.57 -0.55
N LYS A 249 13.86 30.62 -0.43
CA LYS A 249 12.55 30.53 0.23
C LYS A 249 11.61 29.52 -0.45
N PRO A 250 11.48 29.47 -1.79
CA PRO A 250 10.68 28.44 -2.46
C PRO A 250 11.10 27.00 -2.13
N LEU A 251 12.38 26.68 -2.25
CA LEU A 251 12.88 25.33 -1.96
C LEU A 251 12.79 24.97 -0.48
N LEU A 252 13.01 25.92 0.43
CA LEU A 252 12.72 25.72 1.85
C LEU A 252 11.24 25.43 2.10
N ASN A 253 10.33 26.12 1.41
CA ASN A 253 8.90 25.86 1.55
C ASN A 253 8.52 24.45 1.11
N LEU A 254 9.14 23.94 0.04
CA LEU A 254 9.02 22.54 -0.37
C LEU A 254 9.58 21.59 0.69
N ALA A 255 10.78 21.88 1.23
CA ALA A 255 11.43 21.09 2.27
C ALA A 255 10.68 21.05 3.62
N LYS A 256 9.74 21.98 3.88
CA LYS A 256 8.86 21.90 5.06
C LYS A 256 7.98 20.65 5.09
N THR A 257 7.77 19.99 3.94
CA THR A 257 7.05 18.71 3.89
C THR A 257 8.04 17.56 4.04
N PRO A 258 7.94 16.72 5.09
CA PRO A 258 8.87 15.61 5.34
C PRO A 258 9.11 14.69 4.14
N LEU A 259 8.06 14.39 3.36
CA LEU A 259 8.18 13.61 2.14
C LEU A 259 9.16 14.23 1.14
N TYR A 260 8.99 15.53 0.83
CA TYR A 260 9.84 16.20 -0.14
C TYR A 260 11.25 16.35 0.38
N LEU A 261 11.44 16.72 1.65
CA LEU A 261 12.77 16.75 2.26
C LEU A 261 13.50 15.41 2.13
N THR A 262 12.81 14.30 2.39
CA THR A 262 13.37 12.95 2.25
C THR A 262 13.74 12.66 0.80
N MET A 263 12.88 13.00 -0.16
CA MET A 263 13.15 12.79 -1.59
C MET A 263 14.30 13.68 -2.09
N MET A 264 14.38 14.94 -1.65
CA MET A 264 15.49 15.85 -1.97
C MET A 264 16.81 15.26 -1.53
N THR A 265 16.84 14.74 -0.31
CA THR A 265 18.01 14.11 0.31
C THR A 265 18.46 12.89 -0.49
N LEU A 266 17.52 12.02 -0.88
CA LEU A 266 17.82 10.82 -1.67
C LEU A 266 18.25 11.14 -3.10
N ALA A 267 17.66 12.16 -3.71
CA ALA A 267 17.82 12.51 -5.12
C ALA A 267 18.93 13.52 -5.41
N TYR A 268 19.58 14.08 -4.37
CA TYR A 268 20.42 15.26 -4.47
C TYR A 268 21.47 15.21 -5.60
N GLU A 269 22.15 14.08 -5.78
CA GLU A 269 23.17 13.91 -6.83
C GLU A 269 22.61 14.00 -8.27
N GLU A 270 21.29 13.88 -8.48
CA GLU A 270 20.63 14.01 -9.78
C GLU A 270 19.95 15.39 -9.97
N ILE A 271 20.06 16.28 -8.98
CA ILE A 271 19.47 17.61 -8.97
C ILE A 271 20.49 18.63 -9.45
N LEU A 272 20.18 19.31 -10.56
CA LEU A 272 20.91 20.50 -10.99
C LEU A 272 20.35 21.72 -10.25
N ILE A 273 21.00 22.12 -9.15
CA ILE A 273 20.52 23.17 -8.23
C ILE A 273 20.18 24.47 -8.95
N MET A 274 21.02 24.93 -9.88
CA MET A 274 20.79 26.19 -10.58
C MET A 274 19.49 26.15 -11.39
N SER A 275 19.26 25.08 -12.17
CA SER A 275 18.03 24.89 -12.93
C SER A 275 16.80 24.79 -12.02
N TRP A 276 16.95 24.12 -10.87
CA TRP A 276 15.85 23.92 -9.93
C TRP A 276 15.40 25.22 -9.26
N LYS A 277 16.35 26.10 -8.92
CA LYS A 277 16.08 27.44 -8.35
C LYS A 277 15.37 28.39 -9.32
N HIS A 278 15.58 28.23 -10.63
CA HIS A 278 14.95 29.07 -11.64
C HIS A 278 13.46 28.75 -11.90
N LEU A 279 12.93 27.68 -11.30
CA LEU A 279 11.52 27.34 -11.44
C LEU A 279 10.64 28.26 -10.58
N ASN A 280 9.61 28.83 -11.20
CA ASN A 280 8.80 29.90 -10.63
C ASN A 280 7.58 29.42 -9.82
N SER A 281 7.24 28.13 -9.91
CA SER A 281 6.06 27.56 -9.22
C SER A 281 6.44 26.40 -8.30
N PHE A 282 5.62 26.20 -7.27
CA PHE A 282 5.79 25.07 -6.35
C PHE A 282 5.57 23.73 -7.06
N GLU A 283 4.62 23.69 -7.99
CA GLU A 283 4.30 22.53 -8.81
C GLU A 283 5.47 22.13 -9.71
N ASP A 284 6.11 23.09 -10.39
CA ASP A 284 7.26 22.81 -11.26
C ASP A 284 8.47 22.34 -10.43
N GLN A 285 8.72 22.97 -9.28
CA GLN A 285 9.79 22.54 -8.37
C GLN A 285 9.55 21.12 -7.84
N ARG A 286 8.30 20.79 -7.50
CA ARG A 286 7.90 19.46 -7.06
C ARG A 286 8.04 18.43 -8.19
N ASP A 287 7.57 18.75 -9.39
CA ASP A 287 7.64 17.85 -10.55
C ASP A 287 9.10 17.59 -10.95
N TYR A 288 9.96 18.62 -10.90
CA TYR A 288 11.40 18.48 -11.08
C TYR A 288 12.01 17.52 -10.04
N LEU A 289 11.66 17.70 -8.76
CA LEU A 289 12.12 16.83 -7.68
C LEU A 289 11.71 15.38 -7.91
N PHE A 290 10.46 15.12 -8.30
CA PHE A 290 10.02 13.75 -8.60
C PHE A 290 10.79 13.15 -9.77
N ASN A 291 11.04 13.92 -10.84
CA ASN A 291 11.82 13.44 -11.98
C ASN A 291 13.29 13.16 -11.62
N ALA A 292 13.92 14.00 -10.79
CA ALA A 292 15.26 13.76 -10.26
C ALA A 292 15.29 12.51 -9.35
N TYR A 293 14.30 12.37 -8.48
CA TYR A 293 14.13 11.19 -7.63
C TYR A 293 13.98 9.91 -8.45
N ILE A 294 13.12 9.90 -9.46
CA ILE A 294 12.92 8.74 -10.36
C ILE A 294 14.21 8.44 -11.13
N ARG A 295 14.93 9.45 -11.64
CA ARG A 295 16.26 9.26 -12.28
C ARG A 295 17.22 8.55 -11.33
N ARG A 296 17.34 9.06 -10.10
CA ARG A 296 18.20 8.48 -9.07
C ARG A 296 17.85 7.02 -8.77
N GLN A 297 16.57 6.73 -8.50
CA GLN A 297 16.16 5.37 -8.12
C GLN A 297 16.31 4.34 -9.25
N LEU A 298 16.23 4.77 -10.51
CA LEU A 298 16.43 3.90 -11.67
C LEU A 298 17.90 3.75 -12.07
N ASN A 299 18.80 4.52 -11.46
CA ASN A 299 20.23 4.35 -11.67
C ASN A 299 20.67 2.97 -11.11
N GLN A 300 21.36 2.19 -11.94
CA GLN A 300 21.72 0.81 -11.64
C GLN A 300 22.94 0.69 -10.72
N ASP A 301 23.72 1.77 -10.56
CA ASP A 301 24.91 1.78 -9.71
C ASP A 301 24.57 1.89 -8.21
N ILE A 302 23.34 2.34 -7.90
CA ILE A 302 22.90 2.61 -6.52
C ILE A 302 22.19 1.41 -5.92
N HIS A 303 21.37 0.72 -6.73
CA HIS A 303 20.54 -0.40 -6.28
C HIS A 303 20.93 -1.67 -7.00
N LYS A 304 21.25 -2.72 -6.23
CA LYS A 304 21.46 -4.06 -6.79
C LYS A 304 20.18 -4.49 -7.51
N SER A 305 20.32 -4.73 -8.80
CA SER A 305 19.22 -5.15 -9.66
C SER A 305 18.84 -6.60 -9.35
N GLU A 306 17.54 -6.90 -9.34
CA GLU A 306 17.01 -8.26 -9.33
C GLU A 306 17.27 -8.99 -10.67
N TYR A 307 17.75 -8.27 -11.68
CA TYR A 307 18.10 -8.81 -12.98
C TYR A 307 19.57 -9.28 -13.00
N PRO A 308 19.87 -10.38 -13.71
CA PRO A 308 21.25 -10.76 -13.98
C PRO A 308 22.02 -9.60 -14.63
N GLN A 309 23.33 -9.55 -14.40
CA GLN A 309 24.21 -8.50 -14.98
C GLN A 309 23.99 -8.37 -16.49
N GLY A 310 23.85 -7.12 -16.96
CA GLY A 310 23.59 -6.79 -18.36
C GLY A 310 22.17 -7.07 -18.87
N LYS A 311 21.27 -7.66 -18.06
CA LYS A 311 19.88 -7.97 -18.44
C LYS A 311 18.84 -7.04 -17.81
N ALA A 312 19.28 -6.03 -17.06
CA ALA A 312 18.40 -5.04 -16.48
C ALA A 312 17.71 -4.23 -17.60
N PRO A 313 16.39 -3.96 -17.48
CA PRO A 313 15.67 -3.17 -18.47
C PRO A 313 16.22 -1.73 -18.53
N LYS A 314 16.06 -1.10 -19.69
CA LYS A 314 16.35 0.34 -19.86
C LYS A 314 15.43 1.17 -18.95
N SER A 315 15.94 2.28 -18.44
CA SER A 315 15.21 3.18 -17.55
C SER A 315 13.90 3.70 -18.16
N GLU A 316 13.87 3.93 -19.47
CA GLU A 316 12.65 4.36 -20.20
C GLU A 316 11.55 3.30 -20.15
N SER A 317 11.88 2.05 -20.49
CA SER A 317 10.92 0.94 -20.41
C SER A 317 10.41 0.74 -18.99
N PHE A 318 11.31 0.86 -18.01
CA PHE A 318 10.97 0.74 -16.59
C PHE A 318 9.98 1.83 -16.16
N ARG A 319 10.23 3.10 -16.55
CA ARG A 319 9.32 4.21 -16.30
C ARG A 319 7.97 3.99 -16.96
N ARG A 320 7.95 3.53 -18.21
CA ARG A 320 6.71 3.26 -18.93
C ARG A 320 5.86 2.20 -18.23
N TRP A 321 6.48 1.13 -17.71
CA TRP A 321 5.76 0.11 -16.96
C TRP A 321 5.23 0.62 -15.61
N LEU A 322 5.97 1.50 -14.94
CA LEU A 322 5.48 2.18 -13.73
C LEU A 322 4.35 3.16 -14.05
N GLY A 323 4.46 3.94 -15.12
CA GLY A 323 3.42 4.83 -15.64
C GLY A 323 2.14 4.06 -15.92
N TRP A 324 2.23 2.96 -16.65
CA TRP A 324 1.09 2.09 -16.93
C TRP A 324 0.43 1.56 -15.64
N LEU A 325 1.22 1.08 -14.67
CA LEU A 325 0.70 0.61 -13.39
C LEU A 325 0.03 1.76 -12.61
N ALA A 326 0.63 2.96 -12.60
CA ALA A 326 0.07 4.14 -11.94
C ALA A 326 -1.27 4.53 -12.55
N THR A 327 -1.39 4.50 -13.88
CA THR A 327 -2.63 4.74 -14.61
C THR A 327 -3.70 3.75 -14.22
N ARG A 328 -3.42 2.44 -14.25
CA ARG A 328 -4.41 1.42 -13.86
C ARG A 328 -4.84 1.53 -12.41
N LEU A 329 -3.91 1.78 -11.48
CA LEU A 329 -4.25 1.97 -10.07
C LEU A 329 -5.06 3.25 -9.82
N THR A 330 -4.82 4.31 -10.58
CA THR A 330 -5.53 5.58 -10.40
C THR A 330 -6.93 5.52 -11.00
N THR A 331 -7.08 4.98 -12.20
CA THR A 331 -8.37 4.82 -12.88
C THR A 331 -9.34 3.94 -12.09
N ASP A 332 -8.86 2.85 -11.49
CA ASP A 332 -9.70 1.96 -10.69
C ASP A 332 -9.82 2.40 -9.21
N GLU A 333 -9.17 3.51 -8.85
CA GLU A 333 -9.06 4.01 -7.48
C GLU A 333 -8.53 2.95 -6.50
N LEU A 334 -7.58 2.13 -6.95
CA LEU A 334 -6.93 1.11 -6.15
C LEU A 334 -5.64 1.68 -5.55
N THR A 335 -5.38 1.32 -4.29
CA THR A 335 -4.13 1.69 -3.61
C THR A 335 -3.09 0.59 -3.67
N GLU A 336 -3.51 -0.66 -3.79
CA GLU A 336 -2.64 -1.84 -3.86
C GLU A 336 -2.97 -2.70 -5.10
N PHE A 337 -1.93 -3.30 -5.67
CA PHE A 337 -1.98 -4.23 -6.79
C PHE A 337 -1.52 -5.62 -6.36
N SER A 338 -2.27 -6.67 -6.70
CA SER A 338 -1.84 -8.06 -6.49
C SER A 338 -1.36 -8.69 -7.80
N VAL A 339 -0.13 -9.19 -7.81
CA VAL A 339 0.48 -9.77 -9.02
C VAL A 339 -0.25 -11.02 -9.49
N LYS A 340 -0.89 -11.76 -8.58
CA LYS A 340 -1.57 -13.02 -8.91
C LYS A 340 -2.80 -12.82 -9.78
N LYS A 341 -3.45 -11.66 -9.69
CA LYS A 341 -4.72 -11.41 -10.35
C LYS A 341 -4.70 -10.04 -11.01
N ILE A 342 -4.37 -10.02 -12.30
CA ILE A 342 -4.60 -8.87 -13.16
C ILE A 342 -6.07 -8.92 -13.60
N PRO A 343 -6.85 -7.87 -13.32
CA PRO A 343 -8.24 -7.82 -13.76
C PRO A 343 -8.35 -7.76 -15.29
N ILE A 344 -9.35 -8.44 -15.85
CA ILE A 344 -9.59 -8.47 -17.30
C ILE A 344 -9.96 -7.09 -17.86
N HIS A 345 -10.58 -6.22 -17.05
CA HIS A 345 -10.95 -4.87 -17.47
C HIS A 345 -9.75 -3.93 -17.63
N TRP A 346 -8.56 -4.34 -17.22
CA TRP A 346 -7.31 -3.63 -17.55
C TRP A 346 -6.86 -3.83 -19.00
N LEU A 347 -7.49 -4.76 -19.73
CA LEU A 347 -7.31 -4.88 -21.17
C LEU A 347 -8.15 -3.82 -21.90
N ASP A 348 -7.55 -3.20 -22.91
CA ASP A 348 -8.24 -2.30 -23.83
C ASP A 348 -9.49 -2.97 -24.44
N GLU A 349 -10.61 -2.26 -24.43
CA GLU A 349 -11.91 -2.79 -24.87
C GLU A 349 -11.95 -3.12 -26.37
N ASN A 350 -11.30 -2.28 -27.18
CA ASN A 350 -11.43 -2.30 -28.62
C ASN A 350 -10.37 -3.20 -29.26
N GLU A 351 -9.18 -3.29 -28.67
CA GLU A 351 -8.07 -4.04 -29.26
C GLU A 351 -7.72 -5.34 -28.49
N GLN A 352 -7.60 -5.25 -27.17
CA GLN A 352 -7.03 -6.34 -26.36
C GLN A 352 -8.08 -7.37 -25.94
N LYS A 353 -9.30 -6.95 -25.55
CA LYS A 353 -10.38 -7.86 -25.16
C LYS A 353 -10.81 -8.82 -26.29
N PRO A 354 -10.94 -8.41 -27.57
CA PRO A 354 -11.25 -9.34 -28.66
C PRO A 354 -10.13 -10.37 -28.87
N ARG A 355 -8.87 -9.92 -28.88
CA ARG A 355 -7.68 -10.80 -28.98
C ARG A 355 -7.63 -11.80 -27.83
N TYR A 356 -7.89 -11.36 -26.60
CA TYR A 356 -8.00 -12.23 -25.43
C TYR A 356 -9.06 -13.32 -25.63
N LYS A 357 -10.29 -12.93 -26.01
CA LYS A 357 -11.38 -13.88 -26.24
C LYS A 357 -11.02 -14.88 -27.34
N LEU A 358 -10.40 -14.43 -28.43
CA LEU A 358 -9.98 -15.27 -29.53
C LEU A 358 -8.90 -16.28 -29.10
N ILE A 359 -7.83 -15.82 -28.45
CA ILE A 359 -6.73 -16.68 -27.98
C ILE A 359 -7.24 -17.70 -26.97
N LEU A 360 -8.08 -17.29 -26.03
CA LEU A 360 -8.66 -18.19 -25.04
C LEU A 360 -9.54 -19.27 -25.70
N LYS A 361 -10.38 -18.90 -26.67
CA LYS A 361 -11.17 -19.85 -27.47
C LYS A 361 -10.30 -20.81 -28.25
N LEU A 362 -9.20 -20.33 -28.85
CA LEU A 362 -8.27 -21.19 -29.61
C LEU A 362 -7.55 -22.18 -28.69
N ILE A 363 -7.03 -21.75 -27.54
CA ILE A 363 -6.36 -22.64 -26.58
C ILE A 363 -7.32 -23.73 -26.08
N LEU A 364 -8.51 -23.33 -25.63
CA LEU A 364 -9.50 -24.29 -25.14
C LEU A 364 -10.02 -25.20 -26.26
N GLY A 365 -10.27 -24.63 -27.45
CA GLY A 365 -10.77 -25.36 -28.62
C GLY A 365 -9.76 -26.35 -29.18
N LEU A 366 -8.46 -26.02 -29.20
CA LEU A 366 -7.40 -26.90 -29.68
C LEU A 366 -7.29 -28.15 -28.80
N ILE A 367 -7.43 -28.00 -27.49
CA ILE A 367 -7.37 -29.13 -26.55
C ILE A 367 -8.59 -30.04 -26.72
N TRP A 368 -9.79 -29.47 -26.81
CA TRP A 368 -11.00 -30.24 -27.14
C TRP A 368 -10.92 -30.90 -28.52
N GLY A 369 -10.31 -30.24 -29.50
CA GLY A 369 -10.06 -30.78 -30.83
C GLY A 369 -9.14 -32.00 -30.81
N ILE A 370 -8.03 -31.95 -30.06
CA ILE A 370 -7.13 -33.11 -29.88
C ILE A 370 -7.87 -34.28 -29.22
N ILE A 371 -8.65 -34.02 -28.17
CA ILE A 371 -9.45 -35.05 -27.50
C ILE A 371 -10.45 -35.68 -28.48
N LEU A 372 -11.13 -34.86 -29.28
CA LEU A 372 -12.07 -35.34 -30.29
C LEU A 372 -11.39 -36.18 -31.37
N ILE A 373 -10.22 -35.76 -31.87
CA ILE A 373 -9.44 -36.51 -32.86
C ILE A 373 -9.01 -37.87 -32.30
N LEU A 374 -8.57 -37.93 -31.03
CA LEU A 374 -8.20 -39.20 -30.37
C LEU A 374 -9.40 -40.15 -30.27
N ILE A 375 -10.57 -39.64 -29.91
CA ILE A 375 -11.80 -40.43 -29.84
C ILE A 375 -12.18 -40.93 -31.24
N LEU A 376 -12.20 -40.05 -32.25
CA LEU A 376 -12.55 -40.42 -33.63
C LEU A 376 -11.57 -41.45 -34.21
N ALA A 377 -10.27 -41.29 -33.97
CA ALA A 377 -9.25 -42.25 -34.39
C ALA A 377 -9.49 -43.63 -33.74
N GLY A 378 -9.87 -43.66 -32.46
CA GLY A 378 -10.23 -44.90 -31.77
C GLY A 378 -11.45 -45.60 -32.40
N VAL A 379 -12.46 -44.83 -32.82
CA VAL A 379 -13.64 -45.37 -33.52
C VAL A 379 -13.25 -45.94 -34.87
N ILE A 380 -12.52 -45.15 -35.68
CA ILE A 380 -12.15 -45.51 -37.06
C ILE A 380 -11.23 -46.73 -37.10
N LEU A 381 -10.21 -46.75 -36.23
CA LEU A 381 -9.25 -47.86 -36.13
C LEU A 381 -9.82 -49.06 -35.35
N ARG A 382 -11.05 -48.96 -34.81
CA ARG A 382 -11.68 -49.96 -33.94
C ARG A 382 -10.80 -50.39 -32.77
N THR A 383 -10.02 -49.45 -32.22
CA THR A 383 -9.13 -49.70 -31.09
C THR A 383 -9.77 -49.21 -29.80
N THR A 384 -10.30 -50.17 -29.02
CA THR A 384 -10.84 -49.90 -27.68
C THR A 384 -9.89 -49.15 -26.73
N PRO A 385 -8.56 -49.40 -26.69
CA PRO A 385 -7.68 -48.64 -25.79
C PRO A 385 -7.62 -47.15 -26.12
N LEU A 386 -7.68 -46.78 -27.41
CA LEU A 386 -7.57 -45.39 -27.84
C LEU A 386 -8.85 -44.60 -27.51
N LEU A 387 -10.02 -45.26 -27.58
CA LEU A 387 -11.30 -44.71 -27.16
C LEU A 387 -11.34 -44.41 -25.66
N ILE A 388 -10.96 -45.39 -24.84
CA ILE A 388 -10.93 -45.25 -23.37
C ILE A 388 -9.96 -44.12 -22.98
N LEU A 389 -8.81 -44.04 -23.64
CA LEU A 389 -7.83 -42.98 -23.41
C LEU A 389 -8.38 -41.59 -23.77
N GLY A 390 -9.02 -41.45 -24.94
CA GLY A 390 -9.63 -40.19 -25.37
C GLY A 390 -10.75 -39.71 -24.44
N MET A 391 -11.67 -40.61 -24.05
CA MET A 391 -12.74 -40.28 -23.10
C MET A 391 -12.19 -39.97 -21.71
N GLY A 392 -11.20 -40.74 -21.24
CA GLY A 392 -10.53 -40.51 -19.95
C GLY A 392 -9.83 -39.16 -19.89
N LEU A 393 -9.09 -38.79 -20.95
CA LEU A 393 -8.45 -37.47 -21.06
C LEU A 393 -9.48 -36.33 -21.10
N GLY A 394 -10.61 -36.52 -21.80
CA GLY A 394 -11.69 -35.54 -21.85
C GLY A 394 -12.32 -35.28 -20.47
N LEU A 395 -12.64 -36.34 -19.75
CA LEU A 395 -13.23 -36.24 -18.41
C LEU A 395 -12.24 -35.65 -17.40
N LEU A 396 -10.98 -36.06 -17.45
CA LEU A 396 -9.91 -35.49 -16.63
C LEU A 396 -9.70 -34.00 -16.92
N TRP A 397 -9.69 -33.60 -18.21
CA TRP A 397 -9.54 -32.21 -18.62
C TRP A 397 -10.71 -31.34 -18.14
N ALA A 398 -11.95 -31.84 -18.24
CA ALA A 398 -13.14 -31.16 -17.73
C ALA A 398 -13.07 -30.95 -16.21
N ILE A 399 -12.72 -31.99 -15.45
CA ILE A 399 -12.55 -31.90 -13.99
C ILE A 399 -11.45 -30.90 -13.63
N LEU A 400 -10.30 -30.91 -14.34
CA LEU A 400 -9.22 -29.97 -14.09
C LEU A 400 -9.66 -28.52 -14.37
N LEU A 401 -10.38 -28.26 -15.46
CA LEU A 401 -10.85 -26.91 -15.78
C LEU A 401 -11.78 -26.35 -14.70
N GLU A 402 -12.65 -27.19 -14.12
CA GLU A 402 -13.65 -26.77 -13.15
C GLU A 402 -13.10 -26.72 -11.71
N LYS A 403 -12.39 -27.75 -11.25
CA LYS A 403 -12.02 -27.89 -9.83
C LYS A 403 -10.62 -27.39 -9.48
N SER A 404 -9.68 -27.31 -10.44
CA SER A 404 -8.27 -27.05 -10.13
C SER A 404 -7.83 -25.59 -10.28
N GLY A 405 -8.75 -24.68 -10.65
CA GLY A 405 -8.43 -23.29 -10.96
C GLY A 405 -7.54 -23.14 -12.22
N LEU A 406 -7.37 -24.20 -13.00
CA LEU A 406 -6.56 -24.20 -14.23
C LEU A 406 -7.08 -23.16 -15.24
N LYS A 407 -8.40 -23.00 -15.34
CA LYS A 407 -9.02 -21.95 -16.13
C LYS A 407 -8.48 -20.57 -15.75
N GLN A 408 -8.49 -20.23 -14.46
CA GLN A 408 -7.97 -18.94 -13.99
C GLN A 408 -6.48 -18.78 -14.30
N LYS A 409 -5.67 -19.85 -14.20
CA LYS A 409 -4.25 -19.80 -14.57
C LYS A 409 -4.06 -19.52 -16.07
N ILE A 410 -4.85 -20.16 -16.94
CA ILE A 410 -4.83 -19.91 -18.39
C ILE A 410 -5.25 -18.47 -18.68
N GLU A 411 -6.34 -17.99 -18.08
CA GLU A 411 -6.82 -16.61 -18.26
C GLU A 411 -5.75 -15.59 -17.87
N GLN A 412 -5.12 -15.76 -16.70
CA GLN A 412 -4.06 -14.87 -16.23
C GLN A 412 -2.80 -14.96 -17.09
N PHE A 413 -2.48 -16.13 -17.66
CA PHE A 413 -1.39 -16.28 -18.61
C PHE A 413 -1.67 -15.51 -19.91
N VAL A 414 -2.86 -15.65 -20.49
CA VAL A 414 -3.24 -14.95 -21.73
C VAL A 414 -3.26 -13.43 -21.51
N ILE A 415 -3.81 -12.95 -20.38
CA ILE A 415 -3.80 -11.52 -20.02
C ILE A 415 -2.36 -10.99 -19.97
N ARG A 416 -1.46 -11.68 -19.25
CA ARG A 416 -0.05 -11.26 -19.15
C ARG A 416 0.66 -11.30 -20.49
N TRP A 417 0.38 -12.30 -21.33
CA TRP A 417 0.99 -12.41 -22.65
C TRP A 417 0.59 -11.26 -23.57
N ILE A 418 -0.70 -10.87 -23.57
CA ILE A 418 -1.18 -9.73 -24.37
C ILE A 418 -0.53 -8.44 -23.87
N LEU A 419 -0.59 -8.17 -22.57
CA LEU A 419 0.00 -6.96 -21.98
C LEU A 419 1.52 -6.88 -22.19
N TRP A 420 2.21 -8.01 -22.18
CA TRP A 420 3.64 -8.07 -22.47
C TRP A 420 3.92 -7.79 -23.96
N LYS A 421 3.17 -8.43 -24.87
CA LYS A 421 3.34 -8.26 -26.31
C LYS A 421 3.09 -6.81 -26.74
N ASP A 422 2.12 -6.16 -26.13
CA ASP A 422 1.78 -4.76 -26.40
C ASP A 422 2.67 -3.77 -25.60
N GLY A 423 3.65 -4.29 -24.82
CA GLY A 423 4.67 -3.50 -24.15
C GLY A 423 4.24 -2.79 -22.86
N ASN A 424 3.01 -3.06 -22.37
CA ASN A 424 2.44 -2.49 -21.16
C ASN A 424 3.10 -3.00 -19.87
N ILE A 425 3.56 -4.25 -19.86
CA ILE A 425 4.26 -4.88 -18.72
C ILE A 425 5.47 -5.70 -19.19
N PRO A 426 6.47 -5.96 -18.33
CA PRO A 426 7.52 -6.92 -18.62
C PRO A 426 7.03 -8.37 -18.47
N TRP A 427 7.73 -9.30 -19.14
CA TRP A 427 7.41 -10.73 -19.08
C TRP A 427 7.39 -11.27 -17.64
N ASN A 428 8.47 -11.03 -16.88
CA ASN A 428 8.51 -11.36 -15.45
C ASN A 428 8.06 -10.16 -14.62
N TYR A 429 6.74 -9.99 -14.53
CA TYR A 429 6.16 -8.83 -13.85
C TYR A 429 6.48 -8.79 -12.36
N GLN A 430 6.55 -9.96 -11.70
CA GLN A 430 6.90 -10.03 -10.28
C GLN A 430 8.34 -9.56 -10.01
N ARG A 431 9.30 -9.94 -10.86
CA ARG A 431 10.69 -9.47 -10.75
C ARG A 431 10.76 -7.96 -10.89
N PHE A 432 10.07 -7.39 -11.88
CA PHE A 432 10.00 -5.94 -12.06
C PHE A 432 9.45 -5.23 -10.81
N LEU A 433 8.37 -5.74 -10.22
CA LEU A 433 7.77 -5.13 -9.04
C LEU A 433 8.64 -5.26 -7.79
N ASN A 434 9.38 -6.37 -7.64
CA ASN A 434 10.41 -6.52 -6.61
C ASN A 434 11.54 -5.50 -6.81
N ASP A 435 12.09 -5.41 -8.02
CA ASP A 435 13.15 -4.46 -8.35
C ASP A 435 12.70 -3.00 -8.11
N ALA A 436 11.45 -2.66 -8.45
CA ALA A 436 10.87 -1.35 -8.14
C ALA A 436 10.67 -1.11 -6.63
N THR A 437 10.50 -2.17 -5.84
CA THR A 437 10.42 -2.09 -4.37
C THR A 437 11.80 -1.83 -3.77
N ASP A 438 12.83 -2.55 -4.24
CA ASP A 438 14.21 -2.38 -3.77
C ASP A 438 14.76 -0.99 -4.11
N ARG A 439 14.32 -0.43 -5.25
CA ARG A 439 14.57 0.96 -5.69
C ARG A 439 13.71 2.01 -4.98
N LEU A 440 12.96 1.67 -3.94
CA LEU A 440 12.09 2.60 -3.18
C LEU A 440 11.03 3.34 -4.01
N LEU A 441 10.58 2.76 -5.13
CA LEU A 441 9.47 3.30 -5.93
C LEU A 441 8.14 2.68 -5.52
N LEU A 442 8.16 1.39 -5.15
CA LEU A 442 7.03 0.63 -4.62
C LEU A 442 7.31 0.15 -3.19
N GLN A 443 6.25 -0.30 -2.53
CA GLN A 443 6.28 -1.08 -1.31
C GLN A 443 5.55 -2.39 -1.52
N ARG A 444 6.06 -3.45 -0.92
CA ARG A 444 5.54 -4.81 -0.98
C ARG A 444 5.10 -5.31 0.39
N ASN A 445 3.90 -5.87 0.46
CA ASN A 445 3.42 -6.67 1.58
C ASN A 445 2.88 -8.01 1.06
N GLY A 446 3.63 -9.09 1.25
CA GLY A 446 3.29 -10.41 0.71
C GLY A 446 3.34 -10.45 -0.82
N ASP A 447 2.19 -10.56 -1.47
CA ASP A 447 2.01 -10.54 -2.94
C ASP A 447 1.34 -9.24 -3.45
N ARG A 448 1.16 -8.27 -2.56
CA ARG A 448 0.58 -6.95 -2.85
C ARG A 448 1.66 -5.88 -2.93
N TYR A 449 1.50 -5.00 -3.89
CA TYR A 449 2.42 -3.91 -4.20
C TYR A 449 1.65 -2.59 -4.23
N ARG A 450 2.25 -1.52 -3.71
CA ARG A 450 1.69 -0.17 -3.79
C ARG A 450 2.80 0.82 -4.07
N PHE A 451 2.47 1.98 -4.61
CA PHE A 451 3.45 3.06 -4.70
C PHE A 451 3.87 3.51 -3.31
N ILE A 452 5.16 3.85 -3.17
CA ILE A 452 5.74 4.33 -1.91
C ILE A 452 4.97 5.52 -1.33
N ASN A 453 4.41 6.35 -2.21
CA ASN A 453 3.54 7.45 -1.87
C ASN A 453 2.54 7.71 -3.02
N ARG A 454 1.33 8.14 -2.65
CA ARG A 454 0.29 8.55 -3.62
C ARG A 454 0.76 9.67 -4.55
N LEU A 455 1.47 10.67 -4.05
CA LEU A 455 1.93 11.79 -4.89
C LEU A 455 2.89 11.34 -5.99
N LEU A 456 3.72 10.33 -5.71
CA LEU A 456 4.61 9.75 -6.73
C LEU A 456 3.81 8.99 -7.79
N ARG A 457 2.80 8.21 -7.37
CA ARG A 457 1.87 7.55 -8.30
C ARG A 457 1.16 8.58 -9.18
N ASP A 458 0.63 9.63 -8.57
CA ASP A 458 -0.11 10.68 -9.29
C ASP A 458 0.84 11.45 -10.24
N HIS A 459 2.13 11.58 -9.91
CA HIS A 459 3.16 12.10 -10.84
C HIS A 459 3.37 11.17 -12.04
N PHE A 460 3.50 9.86 -11.83
CA PHE A 460 3.55 8.89 -12.93
C PHE A 460 2.30 8.97 -13.81
N TYR A 461 1.11 8.97 -13.21
CA TYR A 461 -0.15 9.05 -13.96
C TYR A 461 -0.30 10.29 -14.84
N ASN A 462 0.11 11.46 -14.34
CA ASN A 462 -0.12 12.73 -15.02
C ASN A 462 0.99 13.13 -16.01
N LYS A 463 2.20 12.58 -15.88
CA LYS A 463 3.40 13.09 -16.56
C LYS A 463 4.20 12.03 -17.32
N ILE A 464 3.90 10.74 -17.16
CA ILE A 464 4.64 9.60 -17.76
C ILE A 464 3.65 8.65 -18.42
#